data_AF-A0A1L3LZF9-F1
#
_entry.id   AF-A0A1L3LZF9-F1
#
_cell.length_a   1.000
_cell.length_b   1.000
_cell.length_c   1.000
_cell.angle_alpha   90.00
_cell.angle_beta   90.00
_cell.angle_gamma   90.00
#
_symmetry.space_group_name_H-M   'P 1'
#
loop_
_entity.id
_entity.type
_entity.pdbx_description
1 polymer ?
#
loop_
_entity_poly.entity_id
_entity_poly.type
_entity_poly.pdbx_seq_one_letter_code
_entity_poly.pdbx_strand_id
1 'polypeptide(L)' 'MWLKLHDNNGSIFINMDNVTHFQRVEGQRRTTLTFVTNSGSCVTHQVQESPDEIMEMLWEE' A
#
# COMPACT_ATOMS: atom_id res chain seq x y z
N MET A 1 3.48 -0.89 11.86
CA MET A 1 2.04 -1.22 11.73
C MET A 1 1.82 -2.07 10.47
N TRP A 2 1.07 -3.18 10.56
CA TRP A 2 0.81 -4.07 9.42
C TRP A 2 -0.64 -3.95 8.94
N LEU A 3 -0.84 -3.60 7.68
CA LEU A 3 -2.17 -3.56 7.07
C LEU A 3 -2.38 -4.74 6.13
N LYS A 4 -3.61 -5.26 6.15
CA LYS A 4 -4.09 -6.24 5.18
C LYS A 4 -4.74 -5.52 4.00
N LEU A 5 -4.11 -5.56 2.84
CA LEU A 5 -4.56 -4.94 1.59
C LEU A 5 -4.83 -6.01 0.52
N HIS A 6 -5.35 -5.62 -0.64
CA HIS A 6 -5.69 -6.57 -1.70
C HIS A 6 -4.98 -6.24 -3.01
N ASP A 7 -4.34 -7.24 -3.62
CA ASP A 7 -3.80 -7.17 -4.98
C ASP A 7 -4.63 -8.05 -5.94
N ASN A 8 -4.11 -8.37 -7.12
CA ASN A 8 -4.84 -9.24 -8.07
C ASN A 8 -4.83 -10.73 -7.66
N ASN A 9 -3.96 -11.12 -6.74
CA ASN A 9 -3.76 -12.50 -6.32
C ASN A 9 -4.45 -12.80 -4.98
N GLY A 10 -4.91 -11.76 -4.26
CA GLY A 10 -5.66 -11.89 -3.03
C GLY A 10 -5.22 -10.88 -1.99
N SER A 11 -5.28 -11.28 -0.71
CA SER A 11 -4.84 -10.42 0.37
C SER A 11 -3.33 -10.46 0.55
N ILE A 12 -2.72 -9.30 0.76
CA ILE A 12 -1.31 -9.12 1.10
C ILE A 12 -1.21 -8.36 2.43
N PHE A 13 -0.16 -8.64 3.20
CA PHE A 13 0.14 -7.89 4.42
C PHE A 13 1.33 -6.97 4.16
N ILE A 14 1.13 -5.67 4.32
CA ILE A 14 2.14 -4.65 4.09
C ILE A 14 2.50 -4.00 5.42
N ASN A 15 3.80 -3.94 5.72
CA ASN A 15 4.29 -3.13 6.82
C ASN A 15 4.31 -1.66 6.39
N MET A 16 3.38 -0.87 6.92
CA MET A 16 3.22 0.54 6.59
C MET A 16 4.38 1.41 7.09
N ASP A 17 5.16 0.92 8.07
CA ASP A 17 6.37 1.63 8.55
C ASP A 17 7.45 1.71 7.46
N ASN A 18 7.41 0.80 6.48
CA ASN A 18 8.35 0.75 5.37
C ASN A 18 7.81 1.44 4.10
N VAL A 19 6.55 1.88 4.11
CA VAL A 19 5.94 2.57 2.97
C VAL A 19 6.37 4.03 3.00
N THR A 20 6.97 4.47 1.89
CA THR A 20 7.51 5.82 1.73
C THR A 20 6.63 6.72 0.89
N HIS A 21 5.82 6.13 0.01
CA HIS A 21 4.92 6.86 -0.86
C HIS A 21 3.76 5.98 -1.30
N PHE A 22 2.59 6.56 -1.49
CA PHE A 22 1.50 5.91 -2.21
C PHE A 22 0.80 6.91 -3.12
N GLN A 23 0.38 6.42 -4.28
CA GLN A 23 -0.20 7.23 -5.35
C GLN A 23 -1.33 6.47 -6.01
N ARG A 24 -2.43 7.17 -6.28
CA ARG A 24 -3.47 6.71 -7.19
C ARG A 24 -3.44 7.58 -8.44
N VAL A 25 -3.36 6.96 -9.61
CA VAL A 25 -3.44 7.66 -10.90
C VAL A 25 -4.90 7.79 -11.28
N GLU A 26 -5.34 8.99 -11.68
CA GLU A 26 -6.71 9.21 -12.15
C GLU A 26 -7.05 8.22 -13.29
N GLY A 27 -8.20 7.56 -13.18
CA GLY A 27 -8.63 6.52 -14.11
C GLY A 27 -8.14 5.10 -13.78
N GLN A 28 -7.18 4.93 -12.87
CA GLN A 28 -6.84 3.62 -12.32
C GLN A 28 -7.61 3.34 -11.04
N ARG A 29 -8.17 2.12 -10.95
CA ARG A 29 -8.83 1.61 -9.73
C ARG A 29 -7.85 1.04 -8.69
N ARG A 30 -6.54 1.29 -8.86
CA ARG A 30 -5.50 0.74 -8.00
C ARG A 30 -4.60 1.84 -7.46
N THR A 31 -4.07 1.61 -6.27
CA THR A 31 -3.10 2.46 -5.61
C THR A 31 -1.74 1.80 -5.68
N THR A 32 -0.72 2.54 -6.08
CA THR A 32 0.65 2.09 -6.07
C THR A 32 1.30 2.49 -4.76
N LEU A 33 1.78 1.52 -4.00
CA LEU A 33 2.57 1.68 -2.79
C LEU A 33 4.04 1.56 -3.16
N THR A 34 4.88 2.42 -2.60
CA THR A 34 6.34 2.38 -2.75
C THR A 34 6.95 2.18 -1.37
N PHE A 35 7.77 1.15 -1.22
CA PHE A 35 8.41 0.81 0.05
C PHE A 35 9.89 0.52 -0.12
N VAL A 36 10.64 0.78 0.94
CA VAL A 36 12.06 0.49 1.02
C VAL A 36 12.24 -0.82 1.79
N THR A 37 12.85 -1.81 1.14
CA THR A 37 13.17 -3.08 1.78
C THR A 37 14.31 -2.90 2.77
N ASN A 38 14.49 -3.87 3.67
CA ASN A 38 15.63 -3.88 4.60
C ASN A 38 16.99 -3.92 3.88
N SER A 39 17.04 -4.33 2.61
CA SER A 39 18.23 -4.28 1.75
C SER A 39 18.48 -2.91 1.12
N GLY A 40 17.66 -1.89 1.46
CA GLY A 40 17.72 -0.54 0.89
C GLY A 40 17.15 -0.44 -0.53
N SER A 41 16.48 -1.49 -1.03
CA SER A 41 15.92 -1.51 -2.37
C SER A 41 14.53 -0.88 -2.37
N CYS A 42 14.26 -0.01 -3.34
CA CYS A 42 12.94 0.57 -3.53
C CYS A 42 12.08 -0.37 -4.38
N VAL A 43 10.90 -0.74 -3.88
CA VAL A 43 9.97 -1.67 -4.53
C VAL A 43 8.58 -1.05 -4.56
N THR A 44 7.85 -1.29 -5.64
CA THR A 44 6.47 -0.83 -5.82
C THR A 44 5.49 -2.00 -5.85
N HIS A 45 4.34 -1.86 -5.19
CA HIS A 45 3.23 -2.82 -5.24
C HIS A 45 1.92 -2.10 -5.57
N GLN A 46 1.07 -2.73 -6.37
CA GLN A 46 -0.28 -2.23 -6.61
C GLN A 46 -1.28 -2.92 -5.70
N VAL A 47 -2.19 -2.14 -5.11
CA VAL A 47 -3.29 -2.60 -4.27
C VAL A 47 -4.61 -2.01 -4.75
N GLN A 48 -5.73 -2.60 -4.35
CA GLN A 48 -7.07 -2.22 -4.79
C GLN A 48 -7.62 -1.03 -3.98
N GLU A 49 -7.28 -0.99 -2.70
CA GLU A 49 -7.65 0.07 -1.76
C GLU A 49 -7.19 1.43 -2.27
N SER A 50 -8.03 2.43 -2.12
CA SER A 50 -7.71 3.83 -2.38
C SER A 50 -6.81 4.42 -1.29
N PRO A 51 -6.10 5.54 -1.57
CA PRO A 51 -5.35 6.26 -0.55
C PRO A 51 -6.19 6.58 0.69
N ASP A 52 -7.45 7.01 0.49
CA ASP A 52 -8.35 7.37 1.58
C ASP A 52 -8.72 6.15 2.44
N GLU A 53 -9.10 5.03 1.81
CA GLU A 53 -9.39 3.78 2.52
C GLU A 53 -8.17 3.29 3.32
N ILE A 54 -6.96 3.38 2.76
CA ILE A 54 -5.73 3.02 3.47
C ILE A 54 -5.53 3.95 4.68
N MET A 55 -5.75 5.26 4.53
CA MET A 55 -5.62 6.21 5.63
C MET A 55 -6.65 5.97 6.74
N GLU A 56 -7.91 5.66 6.38
CA GLU A 56 -8.94 5.28 7.34
C GLU A 56 -8.52 4.04 8.15
N MET A 57 -7.98 3.01 7.47
CA MET A 57 -7.47 1.81 8.15
C MET A 57 -6.31 2.10 9.12
N LEU A 58 -5.48 3.11 8.85
CA LEU A 58 -4.41 3.53 9.75
C LEU A 58 -4.93 4.25 11.00
N TRP A 59 -6.14 4.81 10.95
CA TRP A 59 -6.77 5.55 12.05
C TRP A 59 -7.72 4.70 12.90
N GLU A 60 -8.14 3.53 12.41
CA GLU A 60 -9.00 2.59 13.13
C GLU A 60 -8.25 1.65 14.11
N GLU A 61 -6.92 1.76 14.22
CA GLU A 61 -6.08 1.11 15.26
C GLU A 61 -5.88 1.99 16.51
#